data_AF-A0A947X0U5-F1
#
_entry.id   AF-A0A947X0U5-F1
#
_cell.length_a   1.000
_cell.length_b   1.000
_cell.length_c   1.000
_cell.angle_alpha   90.00
_cell.angle_beta   90.00
_cell.angle_gamma   90.00
#
_symmetry.space_group_name_H-M   'P 1'
#
loop_
_entity.id
_entity.type
_entity.pdbx_description
1 polymer ?
#
loop_
_entity_poly.entity_id
_entity_poly.type
_entity_poly.pdbx_seq_one_letter_code
_entity_poly.pdbx_strand_id
1 'polypeptide(L)'
;LRGRVVAGQGRGGRTGPSTIGLMVPGNLVTPGSGAYAVWAAVGDGEDVAGVASIGTAPAPKGAGQEIEVRFLDRVAAADAASVGLRFIGRVGAGPPSADPPHPAADAEGVAAEARRLLGRRAP
;
A
#
# COMPACT_ATOMS: atom_id res chain seq x y z
N LEU A 1 -8.08 0.90 -8.04
CA LEU A 1 -8.68 1.09 -6.69
C LEU A 1 -8.37 2.51 -6.23
N ARG A 2 -9.26 3.21 -5.53
CA ARG A 2 -8.92 4.51 -4.93
C ARG A 2 -9.19 4.47 -3.44
N GLY A 3 -8.24 4.94 -2.65
CA GLY A 3 -8.34 5.00 -1.19
C GLY A 3 -8.14 6.44 -0.71
N ARG A 4 -8.75 6.77 0.42
CA ARG A 4 -8.51 8.03 1.13
C ARG A 4 -7.21 7.89 1.91
N VAL A 5 -6.31 8.87 1.82
CA VAL A 5 -5.11 8.88 2.66
C VAL A 5 -5.53 9.08 4.11
N VAL A 6 -5.05 8.21 4.98
CA VAL A 6 -5.19 8.36 6.42
C VAL A 6 -3.80 8.58 6.99
N ALA A 7 -3.68 9.55 7.89
CA ALA A 7 -2.49 9.66 8.71
C ALA A 7 -2.34 8.33 9.45
N GLY A 8 -1.15 7.70 9.34
CA GLY A 8 -0.88 6.44 10.03
C GLY A 8 -1.35 6.57 11.47
N GLN A 9 -2.32 5.76 11.88
CA GLN A 9 -2.76 5.78 13.27
C GLN A 9 -1.51 5.52 14.10
N GLY A 10 -1.14 6.46 14.97
CA GLY A 10 0.07 6.41 15.81
C GLY A 10 0.13 5.25 16.82
N ARG A 11 -0.45 4.10 16.49
CA ARG A 11 -0.28 2.82 17.15
C ARG A 11 1.07 2.24 16.74
N GLY A 12 2.10 2.60 17.50
CA GLY A 12 3.38 1.90 17.54
C GLY A 12 4.37 2.27 16.44
N GLY A 13 5.04 3.42 16.62
CA GLY A 13 6.44 3.61 16.23
C GLY A 13 6.80 3.43 14.74
N ARG A 14 6.98 4.57 14.06
CA ARG A 14 7.78 4.71 12.81
C ARG A 14 7.21 3.98 11.60
N THR A 15 6.09 4.45 11.03
CA THR A 15 5.97 4.39 9.56
C THR A 15 7.20 5.11 8.99
N GLY A 16 8.01 4.40 8.19
CA GLY A 16 9.15 5.02 7.51
C GLY A 16 8.70 6.24 6.69
N PRO A 17 9.61 7.18 6.36
CA PRO A 17 9.25 8.44 5.70
C PRO A 17 8.55 8.30 4.35
N SER A 18 8.45 7.08 3.79
CA SER A 18 7.91 6.77 2.46
C SER A 18 6.64 5.93 2.47
N THR A 19 5.96 5.75 3.61
CA THR A 19 4.76 4.89 3.72
C THR A 19 3.52 5.70 4.06
N ILE A 20 2.42 5.43 3.35
CA ILE A 20 1.10 6.00 3.63
C ILE A 20 0.06 4.90 3.89
N GLY A 21 -0.89 5.18 4.78
CA GLY A 21 -2.08 4.36 4.95
C GLY A 21 -3.21 4.85 4.05
N LEU A 22 -3.93 3.92 3.43
CA LEU A 22 -5.13 4.20 2.65
C LEU A 22 -6.33 3.47 3.24
N MET A 23 -7.41 4.21 3.46
CA MET A 23 -8.70 3.65 3.81
C MET A 23 -9.54 3.45 2.54
N VAL A 24 -9.95 2.20 2.30
CA VAL A 24 -10.77 1.82 1.16
C VAL A 24 -12.18 1.44 1.64
N PRO A 25 -13.26 1.95 1.02
CA PRO A 25 -14.62 1.55 1.38
C PRO A 25 -14.82 0.03 1.35
N GLY A 26 -15.48 -0.52 2.38
CA GLY A 26 -15.64 -1.97 2.56
C GLY A 26 -16.60 -2.64 1.56
N ASN A 27 -17.25 -1.86 0.70
CA ASN A 27 -18.08 -2.32 -0.41
C ASN A 27 -17.30 -2.50 -1.72
N LEU A 28 -15.98 -2.24 -1.73
CA LEU A 28 -15.13 -2.46 -2.90
C LEU A 28 -14.41 -3.81 -2.81
N VAL A 29 -14.32 -4.50 -3.96
CA VAL A 29 -13.52 -5.70 -4.08
C VAL A 29 -12.04 -5.31 -4.09
N THR A 30 -11.26 -5.92 -3.20
CA THR A 30 -9.81 -5.77 -3.13
C THR A 30 -9.12 -7.10 -3.40
N PRO A 31 -7.83 -7.10 -3.81
CA PRO A 31 -7.03 -8.31 -3.79
C PRO A 31 -7.03 -8.94 -2.38
N GLY A 32 -6.82 -10.26 -2.31
CA GLY A 32 -6.67 -10.94 -1.02
C GLY A 32 -5.44 -10.47 -0.24
N SER A 33 -5.32 -10.85 1.02
CA SER A 33 -4.19 -10.44 1.87
C SER A 33 -2.82 -10.81 1.26
N GLY A 34 -1.88 -9.88 1.28
CA GLY A 34 -0.68 -9.99 0.47
C GLY A 34 0.12 -8.70 0.36
N ALA A 35 1.34 -8.83 -0.14
CA ALA A 35 2.11 -7.70 -0.66
C ALA A 35 2.03 -7.69 -2.20
N TYR A 36 1.82 -6.51 -2.79
CA TYR A 36 1.58 -6.34 -4.21
C TYR A 36 2.41 -5.20 -4.79
N ALA A 37 2.96 -5.40 -5.98
CA ALA A 37 3.51 -4.32 -6.79
C ALA A 37 2.38 -3.42 -7.31
N VAL A 38 2.51 -2.11 -7.11
CA VAL A 38 1.50 -1.14 -7.51
C VAL A 38 2.10 0.08 -8.21
N TRP A 39 1.33 0.67 -9.11
CA TRP A 39 1.48 2.07 -9.50
C TRP A 39 0.49 2.92 -8.73
N ALA A 40 0.96 4.02 -8.15
CA ALA A 40 0.18 4.90 -7.32
C ALA A 40 0.03 6.29 -7.96
N ALA A 41 -1.20 6.62 -8.34
CA ALA A 41 -1.56 7.94 -8.86
C ALA A 41 -1.87 8.88 -7.69
N VAL A 42 -0.99 9.86 -7.46
CA VAL A 42 -1.05 10.81 -6.35
C VAL A 42 -1.30 12.21 -6.91
N GLY A 43 -2.51 12.74 -6.70
CA GLY A 43 -2.93 14.01 -7.31
C GLY A 43 -2.96 13.95 -8.84
N ASP A 44 -2.50 15.03 -9.49
CA ASP A 44 -2.35 15.16 -10.95
C ASP A 44 -0.92 14.85 -11.44
N GLY A 45 -0.07 14.31 -10.56
CA GLY A 45 1.32 13.99 -10.86
C GLY A 45 1.51 12.63 -11.55
N GLU A 46 2.77 12.28 -11.79
CA GLU A 46 3.14 10.97 -12.34
C GLU A 46 2.83 9.80 -11.38
N ASP A 47 2.56 8.64 -11.96
CA ASP A 47 2.39 7.39 -11.22
C ASP A 47 3.69 7.01 -10.49
N VAL A 48 3.61 6.83 -9.18
CA VAL A 48 4.75 6.45 -8.34
C VAL A 48 4.76 4.94 -8.12
N ALA A 49 5.92 4.33 -8.32
CA ALA A 49 6.13 2.91 -8.04
C ALA A 49 6.05 2.63 -6.52
N GLY A 50 5.32 1.58 -6.15
CA GLY A 50 5.16 1.21 -4.75
C GLY A 50 4.88 -0.25 -4.51
N VAL A 51 4.87 -0.61 -3.23
CA VAL A 51 4.39 -1.90 -2.73
C VAL A 51 3.21 -1.64 -1.81
N ALA A 52 2.07 -2.25 -2.13
CA ALA A 52 0.87 -2.22 -1.31
C ALA A 52 0.77 -3.49 -0.45
N SER A 53 0.62 -3.31 0.87
CA SER A 53 0.33 -4.38 1.82
C SER A 53 -1.14 -4.36 2.19
N ILE A 54 -1.80 -5.50 2.06
CA ILE A 54 -3.18 -5.71 2.47
C ILE A 54 -3.16 -6.65 3.68
N GLY A 55 -3.52 -6.13 4.85
CA GLY A 55 -3.58 -6.87 6.11
C GLY A 55 -4.81 -7.78 6.23
N THR A 56 -4.85 -8.57 7.30
CA THR A 56 -5.92 -9.51 7.68
C THR A 56 -6.74 -9.05 8.88
N ALA A 57 -6.44 -7.88 9.47
CA ALA A 57 -7.15 -7.43 10.65
C ALA A 57 -8.64 -7.28 10.31
N PRO A 58 -9.56 -7.88 11.09
CA PRO A 58 -10.99 -7.68 10.89
C PRO A 58 -11.26 -6.20 11.13
N ALA A 59 -11.48 -5.46 10.05
CA ALA A 59 -12.00 -4.11 10.16
C ALA A 59 -13.34 -4.20 10.91
N PRO A 60 -13.61 -3.30 11.87
CA PRO A 60 -14.95 -3.19 12.44
C PRO A 60 -15.99 -3.17 11.31
N LYS A 61 -17.15 -3.76 11.52
CA LYS A 61 -18.18 -3.88 10.47
C LYS A 61 -18.49 -2.50 9.88
N GLY A 62 -18.17 -2.29 8.60
CA GLY A 62 -18.33 -1.00 7.91
C GLY A 62 -17.13 -0.05 7.93
N ALA A 63 -16.02 -0.40 8.60
CA ALA A 63 -14.84 0.47 8.75
C ALA A 63 -13.93 0.54 7.52
N GLY A 64 -14.21 -0.22 6.45
CA GLY A 64 -13.37 -0.27 5.26
C GLY A 64 -12.15 -1.17 5.42
N GLN A 65 -11.36 -1.33 4.36
CA GLN A 65 -10.10 -2.06 4.40
C GLN A 65 -8.94 -1.08 4.40
N GLU A 66 -8.00 -1.29 5.32
CA GLU A 66 -6.74 -0.54 5.35
C GLU A 66 -5.72 -1.18 4.40
N ILE A 67 -5.10 -0.34 3.58
CA ILE A 67 -4.02 -0.72 2.68
C ILE A 67 -2.86 0.20 2.95
N GLU A 68 -1.70 -0.36 3.27
CA GLU A 68 -0.48 0.43 3.42
C GLU A 68 0.30 0.42 2.11
N VAL A 69 0.80 1.58 1.71
CA VAL A 69 1.58 1.73 0.49
C VAL A 69 2.91 2.33 0.83
N ARG A 70 3.97 1.60 0.49
CA ARG A 70 5.35 2.09 0.56
C ARG A 70 5.84 2.44 -0.83
N PHE A 71 6.30 3.66 -1.01
CA PHE A 71 6.87 4.08 -2.28
C PHE A 71 8.35 3.70 -2.38
N LEU A 72 8.76 3.25 -3.57
CA LEU A 72 10.08 2.66 -3.79
C LEU A 72 11.16 3.70 -4.07
N ASP A 73 10.82 4.76 -4.79
CA ASP A 73 11.82 5.69 -5.34
C ASP A 73 11.60 7.14 -4.90
N ARG A 74 10.39 7.52 -4.44
CA ARG A 74 10.08 8.85 -3.90
C ARG A 74 8.99 8.78 -2.85
N VAL A 75 9.06 9.62 -1.83
CA VAL A 75 7.95 9.85 -0.91
C VAL A 75 6.84 10.57 -1.67
N ALA A 76 5.66 9.96 -1.79
CA ALA A 76 4.52 10.71 -2.31
C ALA A 76 3.92 11.60 -1.22
N ALA A 77 3.38 12.74 -1.64
CA ALA A 77 2.96 13.81 -0.76
C ALA A 77 1.87 13.31 0.22
N ALA A 78 2.20 13.29 1.52
CA ALA A 78 1.34 12.79 2.58
C ALA A 78 0.09 13.67 2.84
N ASP A 79 0.02 14.83 2.19
CA ASP A 79 -1.08 15.79 2.20
C ASP A 79 -2.17 15.48 1.14
N ALA A 80 -1.92 14.53 0.24
CA ALA A 80 -2.92 14.14 -0.75
C ALA A 80 -4.18 13.59 -0.08
N ALA A 81 -5.36 14.05 -0.50
CA ALA A 81 -6.63 13.58 0.08
C ALA A 81 -6.97 12.13 -0.30
N SER A 82 -6.51 11.67 -1.47
CA SER A 82 -6.77 10.32 -1.99
C SER A 82 -5.69 9.88 -2.97
N VAL A 83 -5.45 8.57 -3.03
CA VAL A 83 -4.48 7.95 -3.95
C VAL A 83 -5.16 6.83 -4.72
N GLY A 84 -4.91 6.80 -6.04
CA GLY A 84 -5.31 5.70 -6.91
C GLY A 84 -4.24 4.63 -6.95
N LEU A 85 -4.60 3.36 -6.76
CA LEU A 85 -3.71 2.21 -6.89
C LEU A 85 -4.10 1.35 -8.09
N ARG A 86 -3.10 1.04 -8.93
CA ARG A 86 -3.16 0.00 -9.96
C ARG A 86 -2.31 -1.18 -9.49
N PHE A 87 -2.95 -2.32 -9.24
CA PHE A 87 -2.28 -3.54 -8.81
C PHE A 87 -1.73 -4.30 -10.02
N ILE A 88 -0.44 -4.62 -9.99
CA ILE A 88 0.25 -5.28 -11.09
C ILE A 88 0.44 -6.77 -10.83
N GLY A 89 0.83 -7.15 -9.61
CA GLY A 89 1.03 -8.55 -9.24
C GLY A 89 1.40 -8.72 -7.77
N ARG A 90 1.18 -9.93 -7.25
CA ARG A 90 1.55 -10.31 -5.88
C ARG A 90 3.05 -10.60 -5.83
N VAL A 91 3.74 -9.99 -4.87
CA VAL A 91 5.20 -10.08 -4.69
C VAL A 91 5.61 -10.77 -3.39
N GLY A 92 4.65 -11.04 -2.50
CA GLY A 92 4.92 -11.73 -1.25
C GLY A 92 3.66 -12.04 -0.45
N ALA A 93 3.86 -12.83 0.62
CA ALA A 93 2.87 -12.95 1.68
C ALA A 93 2.66 -11.57 2.33
N GLY A 94 1.42 -11.27 2.73
CA GLY A 94 1.14 -10.07 3.54
C GLY A 94 1.78 -10.22 4.92
N PRO A 95 1.89 -9.14 5.71
CA PRO A 95 2.34 -9.27 7.10
C PRO A 95 1.49 -10.30 7.85
N PRO A 96 2.08 -11.15 8.72
CA PRO A 96 1.32 -11.98 9.63
C PRO A 96 0.48 -11.10 10.57
N SER A 97 -0.76 -11.51 10.79
CA SER A 97 -1.78 -10.80 11.58
C SER A 97 -1.43 -10.71 13.07
N ALA A 98 -1.34 -9.49 13.60
CA ALA A 98 -1.73 -9.01 14.96
C ALA A 98 -0.75 -7.94 15.46
N ASP A 99 -1.21 -6.69 15.53
CA ASP A 99 -0.47 -5.49 15.99
C ASP A 99 0.65 -5.00 15.03
N PRO A 100 0.93 -3.67 15.00
CA PRO A 100 0.85 -2.88 13.78
C PRO A 100 1.71 -3.47 12.66
N PRO A 101 1.22 -3.42 11.41
CA PRO A 101 1.96 -3.94 10.28
C PRO A 101 3.36 -3.32 10.24
N HIS A 102 4.38 -4.16 10.41
CA HIS A 102 5.72 -3.88 9.92
C HIS A 102 5.99 -4.90 8.81
N PRO A 103 5.62 -4.56 7.56
CA PRO A 103 5.21 -5.57 6.61
C PRO A 103 6.30 -5.98 5.63
N ALA A 104 6.11 -7.14 5.01
CA ALA A 104 6.88 -7.67 3.89
C ALA A 104 7.20 -6.65 2.78
N ALA A 105 6.44 -5.56 2.66
CA ALA A 105 6.76 -4.45 1.76
C ALA A 105 8.15 -3.84 1.99
N ASP A 106 8.68 -3.84 3.22
CA ASP A 106 10.01 -3.32 3.56
C ASP A 106 11.16 -4.30 3.32
N ALA A 107 10.86 -5.58 3.05
CA ALA A 107 11.88 -6.55 2.71
C ALA A 107 12.52 -6.21 1.36
N GLU A 108 13.85 -6.16 1.31
CA GLU A 108 14.62 -5.83 0.12
C GLU A 108 14.25 -6.75 -1.07
N GLY A 109 14.02 -8.03 -0.82
CA GLY A 109 13.56 -8.99 -1.84
C GLY A 109 12.19 -8.67 -2.44
N VAL A 110 11.25 -8.17 -1.63
CA VAL A 110 9.92 -7.78 -2.10
C VAL A 110 9.99 -6.50 -2.93
N ALA A 111 10.83 -5.55 -2.50
CA ALA A 111 11.09 -4.32 -3.26
C ALA A 111 11.73 -4.63 -4.63
N ALA A 112 12.72 -5.53 -4.65
CA ALA A 112 13.39 -5.95 -5.87
C ALA A 112 12.42 -6.65 -6.85
N GLU A 113 11.58 -7.57 -6.36
CA GLU A 113 10.58 -8.23 -7.20
C GLU A 113 9.51 -7.25 -7.70
N ALA A 114 9.09 -6.30 -6.87
CA ALA A 114 8.17 -5.24 -7.30
C ALA A 114 8.76 -4.40 -8.43
N ARG A 115 10.03 -3.96 -8.32
CA ARG A 115 10.73 -3.25 -9.40
C ARG A 115 10.80 -4.10 -10.68
N ARG A 116 11.11 -5.39 -10.56
CA ARG A 116 11.16 -6.31 -11.70
C ARG A 116 9.80 -6.45 -12.39
N LEU A 117 8.70 -6.54 -11.64
CA LEU A 117 7.34 -6.61 -12.21
C LEU A 117 6.91 -5.29 -12.86
N LEU A 118 7.21 -4.16 -12.21
CA LEU A 118 6.84 -2.83 -12.70
C LEU A 118 7.64 -2.45 -13.95
N GLY A 119 8.94 -2.78 -14.02
CA GLY A 119 9.77 -2.51 -15.20
C GLY A 119 9.36 -3.29 -16.46
N ARG A 120 8.63 -4.42 -16.30
CA ARG A 120 8.03 -5.16 -17.42
C ARG A 120 6.70 -4.58 -17.89
N ARG A 121 6.13 -3.66 -17.12
CA ARG A 121 4.77 -3.11 -17.30
C ARG A 121 4.75 -1.62 -16.91
N ALA A 122 5.68 -0.86 -17.48
CA ALA A 122 5.66 0.60 -17.38
C ALA A 122 4.33 1.12 -17.98
N PRO A 123 3.72 2.17 -17.39
CA PRO A 123 2.52 2.80 -17.92
C PRO A 123 2.66 3.28 -19.36
#